data_AF-A0A2E4RNT8-F1
#
_entry.id   AF-A0A2E4RNT8-F1
#
_cell.length_a   1.000
_cell.length_b   1.000
_cell.length_c   1.000
_cell.angle_alpha   90.00
_cell.angle_beta   90.00
_cell.angle_gamma   90.00
#
_symmetry.space_group_name_H-M   'P 1'
#
loop_
_entity.id
_entity.type
_entity.pdbx_description
1 polymer ?
#
loop_
_entity_poly.entity_id
_entity_poly.type
_entity_poly.pdbx_seq_one_letter_code
_entity_poly.pdbx_strand_id
1 'polypeptide(L)'
;MHDHDMGDDASEMHDHDMGDDASEMHDHAMSMQEIDSLSLPAGTLVQLVPGGYHIMLIDLAEPLVIGETFDLTLDFDQAPNLTVTVEVSDR
;
A
#
# COMPACT_ATOMS: atom_id res chain seq x y z
N MET A 1 -35.80 54.35 33.29
CA MET A 1 -34.60 54.72 32.53
C MET A 1 -34.51 53.71 31.42
N HIS A 2 -34.93 54.14 30.23
CA HIS A 2 -34.90 53.40 28.98
C HIS A 2 -33.70 53.95 28.22
N ASP A 3 -32.67 53.14 28.05
CA ASP A 3 -31.56 53.45 27.14
C ASP A 3 -31.51 52.33 26.11
N HIS A 4 -32.10 52.63 24.96
CA HIS A 4 -31.79 52.02 23.68
C HIS A 4 -30.63 52.84 23.12
N ASP A 5 -29.48 52.21 22.90
CA ASP A 5 -28.35 52.82 22.20
C ASP A 5 -27.91 51.90 21.06
N MET A 6 -27.99 52.49 19.85
CA MET A 6 -27.13 52.39 18.66
C MET A 6 -26.67 50.98 18.21
N GLY A 7 -26.89 50.55 16.97
CA GLY A 7 -26.76 51.31 15.72
C GLY A 7 -25.59 50.71 14.94
N ASP A 8 -25.82 50.47 13.65
CA ASP A 8 -24.81 50.19 12.62
C ASP A 8 -24.11 48.81 12.66
N ASP A 9 -24.56 47.90 11.78
CA ASP A 9 -23.67 47.33 10.77
C ASP A 9 -24.52 46.73 9.64
N ALA A 10 -24.57 47.45 8.52
CA ALA A 10 -25.11 46.97 7.27
C ALA A 10 -23.92 46.54 6.42
N SER A 11 -23.69 45.23 6.27
CA SER A 11 -22.76 44.64 5.29
C SER A 11 -23.12 43.16 5.11
N GLU A 12 -23.80 42.81 4.03
CA GLU A 12 -23.22 42.09 2.89
C GLU A 12 -23.35 40.55 2.98
N MET A 13 -24.28 40.06 2.16
CA MET A 13 -24.19 38.88 1.30
C MET A 13 -23.17 37.79 1.69
N HIS A 14 -23.68 36.60 1.99
CA HIS A 14 -23.61 35.53 0.99
C HIS A 14 -24.55 34.38 1.35
N ASP A 15 -25.52 34.17 0.47
CA ASP A 15 -26.08 32.85 0.22
C ASP A 15 -24.96 32.03 -0.43
N HIS A 16 -24.40 31.07 0.31
CA HIS A 16 -23.61 29.99 -0.28
C HIS A 16 -24.31 28.69 0.08
N ASP A 17 -25.34 28.40 -0.70
CA ASP A 17 -25.54 27.04 -1.20
C ASP A 17 -24.25 26.60 -1.92
N MET A 18 -23.43 25.82 -1.22
CA MET A 18 -22.53 24.84 -1.82
C MET A 18 -23.02 23.52 -1.24
N GLY A 19 -23.84 22.74 -1.95
CA GLY A 19 -23.54 22.26 -3.29
C GLY A 19 -22.54 21.12 -3.16
N ASP A 20 -23.08 19.91 -3.04
CA ASP A 20 -22.51 18.66 -3.53
C ASP A 20 -20.97 18.62 -3.63
N ASP A 21 -20.30 18.30 -2.52
CA ASP A 21 -19.00 17.63 -2.62
C ASP A 21 -19.19 16.22 -2.06
N ALA A 22 -19.91 15.41 -2.84
CA ALA A 22 -19.66 13.99 -2.87
C ALA A 22 -18.21 13.84 -3.34
N SER A 23 -17.27 13.97 -2.40
CA SER A 23 -15.90 13.53 -2.57
C SER A 23 -16.00 12.02 -2.78
N GLU A 24 -16.17 11.62 -4.02
CA GLU A 24 -15.87 10.28 -4.49
C GLU A 24 -14.40 10.05 -4.17
N MET A 25 -14.15 9.56 -2.96
CA MET A 25 -12.94 8.88 -2.59
C MET A 25 -12.91 7.66 -3.51
N HIS A 26 -12.39 7.84 -4.72
CA HIS A 26 -11.91 6.75 -5.52
C HIS A 26 -10.73 6.19 -4.73
N ASP A 27 -11.06 5.28 -3.81
CA ASP A 27 -10.09 4.42 -3.16
C ASP A 27 -9.45 3.64 -4.30
N HIS A 28 -8.34 4.15 -4.83
CA HIS A 28 -7.47 3.38 -5.70
C HIS A 28 -6.79 2.34 -4.80
N ALA A 29 -7.58 1.37 -4.34
CA ALA A 29 -7.13 0.27 -3.53
C ALA A 29 -6.15 -0.52 -4.38
N MET A 30 -4.87 -0.34 -4.09
CA MET A 30 -3.79 -1.16 -4.62
C MET A 30 -4.14 -2.62 -4.28
N SER A 31 -4.64 -3.34 -5.27
CA SER A 31 -5.07 -4.73 -5.07
C SER A 31 -3.86 -5.63 -5.29
N MET A 32 -3.45 -6.34 -4.25
CA MET A 32 -2.47 -7.42 -4.39
C MET A 32 -3.14 -8.60 -5.08
N GLN A 33 -2.57 -9.04 -6.20
CA GLN A 33 -3.05 -10.22 -6.91
C GLN A 33 -2.02 -11.33 -6.76
N GLU A 34 -2.44 -12.47 -6.23
CA GLU A 34 -1.64 -13.69 -6.26
C GLU A 34 -1.46 -14.16 -7.71
N ILE A 35 -0.25 -14.59 -8.05
CA ILE A 35 0.07 -15.19 -9.35
C ILE A 35 0.71 -16.55 -9.10
N ASP A 36 0.32 -17.54 -9.89
CA ASP A 36 0.78 -18.91 -9.73
C ASP A 36 2.25 -19.08 -10.17
N SER A 37 2.67 -18.32 -11.18
CA SER A 37 4.05 -18.30 -11.66
C SER A 37 4.46 -16.93 -12.19
N LEU A 38 5.76 -16.64 -12.09
CA LEU A 38 6.39 -15.42 -12.58
C LEU A 38 7.19 -15.73 -13.86
N SER A 39 6.83 -15.09 -14.96
CA SER A 39 7.58 -15.24 -16.22
C SER A 39 8.94 -14.54 -16.09
N LEU A 40 10.02 -15.28 -16.35
CA LEU A 40 11.39 -14.77 -16.32
C LEU A 40 11.99 -14.78 -17.74
N PRO A 41 11.76 -13.74 -18.55
CA PRO A 41 12.33 -13.67 -19.89
C PRO A 41 13.85 -13.49 -19.84
N ALA A 42 14.55 -14.22 -20.72
CA ALA A 42 16.01 -14.17 -20.79
C ALA A 42 16.54 -12.75 -21.02
N GLY A 43 17.57 -12.37 -20.28
CA GLY A 43 18.19 -11.04 -20.40
C GLY A 43 17.42 -9.90 -19.72
N THR A 44 16.30 -10.19 -19.05
CA THR A 44 15.53 -9.19 -18.29
C THR A 44 15.78 -9.35 -16.80
N LEU A 45 16.04 -8.23 -16.12
CA LEU A 45 16.11 -8.19 -14.67
C LEU A 45 14.69 -8.14 -14.11
N VAL A 46 14.28 -9.16 -13.36
CA VAL A 46 13.03 -9.17 -12.60
C VAL A 46 13.37 -8.94 -11.14
N GLN A 47 12.79 -7.89 -10.55
CA GLN A 47 13.04 -7.49 -9.16
C GLN A 47 11.82 -7.80 -8.28
N LEU A 48 12.09 -8.35 -7.11
CA LEU A 48 11.11 -8.56 -6.05
C LEU A 48 11.25 -7.43 -5.03
N VAL A 49 10.35 -6.44 -5.04
CA VAL A 49 10.50 -5.16 -4.28
C VAL A 49 9.15 -4.56 -3.87
N PRO A 50 9.01 -3.99 -2.64
CA PRO A 50 7.72 -3.51 -2.06
C PRO A 50 6.97 -2.64 -3.06
N GLY A 51 5.73 -3.02 -3.42
CA GLY A 51 4.93 -2.35 -4.45
C GLY A 51 5.03 -2.91 -5.88
N GLY A 52 5.92 -3.88 -6.12
CA GLY A 52 6.00 -4.69 -7.35
C GLY A 52 5.72 -6.17 -7.08
N TYR A 53 6.57 -7.06 -7.62
CA TYR A 53 6.49 -8.49 -7.33
C TYR A 53 6.98 -8.80 -5.91
N HIS A 54 6.24 -9.66 -5.21
CA HIS A 54 6.52 -10.08 -3.84
C HIS A 54 6.34 -11.58 -3.66
N ILE A 55 7.12 -12.12 -2.73
CA ILE A 55 6.87 -13.46 -2.20
C ILE A 55 6.17 -13.27 -0.85
N MET A 56 4.96 -13.78 -0.73
CA MET A 56 4.22 -13.81 0.52
C MET A 56 4.39 -15.18 1.15
N LEU A 57 4.89 -15.21 2.38
CA LEU A 57 4.97 -16.43 3.17
C LEU A 57 3.70 -16.54 4.02
N ILE A 58 2.83 -17.48 3.70
CA ILE A 58 1.57 -17.74 4.39
C ILE A 58 1.70 -19.07 5.13
N ASP A 59 1.08 -19.18 6.31
CA ASP A 59 1.04 -20.42 7.11
C ASP A 59 2.44 -20.96 7.44
N LEU A 60 3.30 -20.07 7.94
CA LEU A 60 4.65 -20.43 8.36
C LEU A 60 4.61 -21.46 9.50
N ALA A 61 5.35 -22.56 9.35
CA ALA A 61 5.47 -23.60 10.37
C ALA A 61 6.13 -23.09 11.67
N GLU A 62 7.03 -22.12 11.54
CA GLU A 62 7.72 -21.46 12.64
C GLU A 62 7.64 -19.94 12.47
N PRO A 63 7.51 -19.17 13.56
CA PRO A 63 7.49 -17.72 13.47
C PRO A 63 8.82 -17.19 12.95
N LEU A 64 8.79 -16.18 12.08
CA LEU A 64 10.00 -15.47 11.66
C LEU A 64 10.49 -14.60 12.81
N VAL A 65 11.70 -14.88 13.32
CA VAL A 65 12.34 -14.09 14.37
C VAL A 65 13.39 -13.16 13.74
N ILE A 66 13.35 -11.88 14.11
CA ILE A 66 14.33 -10.89 13.63
C ILE A 66 15.75 -11.34 14.00
N GLY A 67 16.66 -11.28 13.03
CA GLY A 67 18.05 -11.71 13.15
C GLY A 67 18.27 -13.19 12.82
N GLU A 68 17.21 -13.97 12.60
CA GLU A 68 17.35 -15.33 12.09
C GLU A 68 17.49 -15.35 10.57
N THR A 69 18.06 -16.45 10.08
CA THR A 69 18.16 -16.73 8.66
C THR A 69 17.45 -18.03 8.34
N PHE A 70 16.72 -18.05 7.24
CA PHE A 70 16.10 -19.27 6.71
C PHE A 70 16.47 -19.44 5.25
N ASP A 71 16.50 -20.70 4.80
CA ASP A 71 16.76 -21.02 3.40
C ASP A 71 15.43 -21.02 2.63
N LEU A 72 15.40 -20.24 1.55
CA LEU A 72 14.29 -20.18 0.59
C LEU A 72 14.75 -20.84 -0.71
N THR A 73 14.08 -21.90 -1.14
CA THR A 73 14.37 -22.54 -2.42
C THR A 73 13.41 -22.01 -3.49
N LEU A 74 13.98 -21.39 -4.52
CA LEU A 74 13.28 -20.96 -5.72
C LEU A 74 13.32 -22.09 -6.75
N ASP A 75 12.14 -22.61 -7.09
CA ASP A 75 11.97 -23.59 -8.15
C ASP A 75 11.81 -22.88 -9.51
N PHE A 76 12.46 -23.41 -10.53
CA PHE A 76 12.38 -22.88 -11.89
C PHE A 76 12.05 -24.01 -12.84
N ASP A 77 11.07 -23.79 -13.73
CA ASP A 77 10.66 -24.80 -14.71
C ASP A 77 11.79 -25.19 -15.69
N GLN A 78 12.66 -24.23 -16.05
CA GLN A 78 13.72 -24.41 -17.05
C GLN A 78 15.14 -24.29 -16.47
N ALA A 79 15.30 -24.22 -15.16
CA ALA A 79 16.60 -24.05 -14.49
C ALA A 79 16.66 -24.88 -13.20
N PRO A 80 17.86 -25.21 -12.68
CA PRO A 80 17.94 -25.86 -11.40
C PRO A 80 17.38 -24.96 -10.29
N ASN A 81 16.78 -25.60 -9.29
CA ASN A 81 16.42 -24.97 -8.01
C ASN A 81 17.58 -24.12 -7.45
N LEU A 82 17.25 -22.91 -6.98
CA LEU A 82 18.20 -22.00 -6.35
C LEU A 82 17.80 -21.80 -4.89
N THR A 83 18.65 -22.27 -3.98
CA THR A 83 18.49 -21.96 -2.57
C THR A 83 19.17 -20.64 -2.25
N VAL A 84 18.40 -19.70 -1.70
CA VAL A 84 18.89 -18.41 -1.19
C VAL A 84 18.66 -18.34 0.30
N THR A 85 19.69 -17.97 1.05
CA THR A 85 19.56 -17.73 2.49
C THR A 85 19.04 -16.31 2.70
N VAL A 86 17.88 -16.20 3.35
CA VAL A 86 17.17 -14.95 3.62
C VAL A 86 17.32 -14.62 5.09
N GLU A 87 17.74 -13.40 5.39
CA GLU A 87 17.79 -12.86 6.75
C GLU A 87 16.48 -12.14 7.08
N VAL A 88 15.88 -12.45 8.23
CA VAL A 88 14.71 -11.76 8.75
C VAL A 88 15.17 -10.47 9.42
N SER A 89 14.89 -9.33 8.78
CA SER A 89 15.22 -8.01 9.29
C SER A 89 13.95 -7.13 9.37
N ASP A 90 13.82 -6.36 10.44
CA ASP A 90 12.83 -5.28 10.58
C ASP A 90 13.28 -4.13 9.67
N ARG A 91 12.58 -3.92 8.55
CA ARG A 91 12.92 -2.90 7.54
C ARG A 91 11.84 -1.85 7.41
#